data_AF-A0A345T500-F1
#
_entry.id   AF-A0A345T500-F1
#
_cell.length_a   1.000
_cell.length_b   1.000
_cell.length_c   1.000
_cell.angle_alpha   90.00
_cell.angle_beta   90.00
_cell.angle_gamma   90.00
#
_symmetry.space_group_name_H-M   'P 1'
#
loop_
_entity.id
_entity.type
_entity.pdbx_description
1 polymer ?
#
loop_
_entity_poly.entity_id
_entity_poly.type
_entity_poly.pdbx_seq_one_letter_code
_entity_poly.pdbx_strand_id
1 'polypeptide(L)' 'MKQIAQDDWVDQDILTLDEAAERLRAAIREAEAEVPGLTGAARDLADRRLAAMRASLAELDAR' A
#
# COMPACT_ATOMS: atom_id res chain seq x y z
N MET A 1 -14.31 -29.92 20.58
CA MET A 1 -13.44 -29.28 19.57
C MET A 1 -14.16 -28.04 19.09
N LYS A 2 -13.66 -26.84 19.42
CA LYS A 2 -14.24 -25.58 18.91
C LYS A 2 -13.83 -25.46 17.44
N GLN A 3 -14.78 -25.67 16.55
CA GLN A 3 -14.68 -25.29 15.15
C GLN A 3 -14.55 -23.76 15.14
N ILE A 4 -13.40 -23.25 14.71
CA ILE A 4 -13.23 -21.82 14.45
C ILE A 4 -14.26 -21.51 13.36
N ALA A 5 -15.20 -20.62 13.66
CA ALA A 5 -16.27 -20.26 12.75
C ALA A 5 -15.63 -19.83 11.43
N GLN A 6 -16.03 -20.48 10.35
CA GLN A 6 -15.58 -20.23 8.98
C GLN A 6 -16.10 -18.87 8.44
N ASP A 7 -16.56 -17.99 9.33
CA ASP A 7 -17.24 -16.72 9.05
C ASP A 7 -16.35 -15.49 9.32
N ASP A 8 -15.21 -15.62 9.99
CA ASP A 8 -14.35 -14.45 10.31
C ASP A 8 -13.40 -14.05 9.15
N TRP A 9 -13.53 -14.67 7.97
CA TRP A 9 -12.75 -14.32 6.77
C TRP A 9 -13.52 -13.46 5.76
N VAL A 10 -14.80 -13.16 6.02
CA VAL A 10 -15.66 -12.42 5.08
C VAL A 10 -15.42 -10.89 5.14
N ASP A 11 -14.79 -10.39 6.20
CA ASP A 11 -14.48 -8.96 6.37
C ASP A 11 -13.06 -8.56 5.90
N GLN A 12 -12.34 -9.45 5.20
CA GLN A 12 -11.27 -8.95 4.34
C GLN A 12 -11.94 -8.33 3.12
N ASP A 13 -12.01 -7.00 3.11
CA ASP A 13 -12.23 -6.21 1.89
C ASP A 13 -11.22 -6.70 0.84
N ILE A 14 -11.59 -7.71 0.05
CA ILE A 14 -10.82 -8.15 -1.10
C ILE A 14 -11.01 -7.02 -2.10
N LEU A 15 -10.12 -6.04 -2.02
CA LEU A 15 -10.11 -4.93 -2.94
C LEU A 15 -10.11 -5.47 -4.35
N THR A 16 -11.00 -4.93 -5.19
CA THR A 16 -10.80 -5.07 -6.63
C THR A 16 -9.42 -4.50 -6.99
N LEU A 17 -8.82 -4.98 -8.09
CA LEU A 17 -7.51 -4.49 -8.53
C LEU A 17 -7.51 -2.96 -8.67
N ASP A 18 -8.61 -2.39 -9.17
CA ASP A 18 -8.81 -0.94 -9.30
C ASP A 18 -8.83 -0.23 -7.94
N GLU A 19 -9.55 -0.76 -6.95
CA GLU A 19 -9.58 -0.19 -5.60
C GLU A 19 -8.24 -0.31 -4.87
N ALA A 20 -7.49 -1.38 -5.12
CA ALA A 20 -6.13 -1.55 -4.61
C ALA A 20 -5.18 -0.53 -5.24
N ALA A 21 -5.28 -0.31 -6.55
CA ALA A 21 -4.50 0.69 -7.26
C ALA A 21 -4.82 2.11 -6.78
N GLU A 22 -6.10 2.47 -6.59
CA GLU A 22 -6.50 3.78 -6.09
C GLU A 22 -6.03 4.04 -4.65
N ARG A 23 -6.17 3.05 -3.75
CA ARG A 23 -5.64 3.17 -2.39
C ARG A 23 -4.12 3.30 -2.39
N LEU A 24 -3.41 2.55 -3.24
CA LEU A 24 -1.96 2.66 -3.36
C LEU A 24 -1.52 4.02 -3.93
N ARG A 25 -2.25 4.57 -4.93
CA ARG A 25 -2.04 5.94 -5.44
C ARG A 25 -2.22 6.98 -4.34
N ALA A 26 -3.25 6.86 -3.51
CA ALA A 26 -3.47 7.76 -2.38
C ALA A 26 -2.30 7.71 -1.38
N ALA A 27 -1.89 6.51 -0.99
CA ALA A 27 -0.76 6.32 -0.07
C ALA A 27 0.57 6.85 -0.63
N ILE A 28 0.81 6.72 -1.93
CA ILE A 28 1.98 7.33 -2.60
C ILE A 28 1.95 8.85 -2.47
N ARG A 29 0.81 9.50 -2.75
CA ARG A 29 0.66 10.96 -2.63
C ARG A 29 0.90 11.46 -1.20
N GLU A 30 0.38 10.74 -0.21
CA GLU A 30 0.60 11.05 1.21
C GLU A 30 2.09 10.96 1.57
N ALA A 31 2.74 9.84 1.21
CA ALA A 31 4.17 9.66 1.45
C ALA A 31 5.02 10.71 0.72
N GLU A 32 4.67 11.11 -0.51
CA GLU A 32 5.34 12.18 -1.24
C GLU A 32 5.22 13.55 -0.55
N ALA A 33 4.11 13.82 0.15
CA ALA A 33 3.92 15.06 0.89
C ALA A 33 4.73 15.10 2.20
N GLU A 34 4.96 13.95 2.84
CA GLU A 34 5.74 13.84 4.08
C GLU A 34 7.25 13.91 3.85
N VAL A 35 7.69 13.34 2.72
CA VAL A 35 9.10 13.14 2.37
C VAL A 35 9.96 14.42 2.37
N PRO A 36 9.48 15.61 1.94
CA PRO A 36 10.20 16.87 2.08
C PRO A 36 10.54 17.27 3.52
N GLY A 37 9.76 16.82 4.52
CA GLY A 37 10.02 17.09 5.93
C GLY A 37 11.08 16.18 6.57
N LEU A 38 11.51 15.13 5.87
CA LEU A 38 12.45 14.14 6.37
C LEU A 38 13.89 14.48 5.96
N THR A 39 14.85 14.11 6.81
CA THR A 39 16.29 14.27 6.54
C THR A 39 17.09 13.02 6.91
N GLY A 40 18.28 12.90 6.33
CA GLY A 40 19.22 11.79 6.60
C GLY A 40 18.59 10.41 6.34
N ALA A 41 18.85 9.46 7.24
CA ALA A 41 18.39 8.08 7.10
C ALA A 41 16.86 7.93 7.00
N ALA A 42 16.09 8.84 7.60
CA ALA A 42 14.63 8.82 7.49
C ALA A 42 14.17 9.16 6.06
N ARG A 43 14.84 10.13 5.43
CA ARG A 43 14.59 10.50 4.02
C ARG A 43 14.94 9.34 3.09
N ASP A 44 16.13 8.75 3.28
CA ASP A 44 16.59 7.62 2.45
C ASP A 44 15.64 6.41 2.53
N LEU A 45 15.15 6.11 3.74
CA LEU A 45 14.17 5.04 3.95
C LEU A 45 12.83 5.35 3.27
N ALA A 46 12.36 6.60 3.38
CA ALA A 46 11.10 7.01 2.76
C ALA A 46 11.18 7.00 1.23
N ASP A 47 12.29 7.46 0.64
CA ASP A 47 12.51 7.41 -0.81
C ASP A 47 12.53 5.96 -1.33
N ARG A 48 13.15 5.02 -0.59
CA ARG A 48 13.12 3.58 -0.93
C ARG A 48 11.72 2.99 -0.86
N ARG A 49 10.94 3.35 0.16
CA ARG A 49 9.55 2.91 0.31
C ARG A 49 8.67 3.43 -0.83
N LEU A 50 8.81 4.72 -1.17
CA LEU A 50 8.13 5.30 -2.32
C LEU A 50 8.47 4.59 -3.62
N ALA A 51 9.75 4.26 -3.85
CA ALA A 51 10.17 3.51 -5.03
C ALA A 51 9.49 2.14 -5.10
N ALA A 52 9.42 1.41 -3.98
CA ALA A 52 8.74 0.12 -3.91
C ALA A 52 7.23 0.25 -4.16
N MET A 53 6.56 1.23 -3.55
CA MET A 53 5.12 1.47 -3.76
C MET A 53 4.79 1.80 -5.21
N ARG A 54 5.60 2.64 -5.86
CA ARG A 54 5.45 2.96 -7.30
C ARG A 54 5.65 1.73 -8.18
N ALA A 55 6.60 0.87 -7.86
CA ALA A 55 6.80 -0.38 -8.59
C ALA A 55 5.61 -1.33 -8.44
N SER A 56 5.05 -1.47 -7.23
CA SER A 56 3.85 -2.27 -7.01
C SER A 56 2.63 -1.71 -7.74
N LEU A 57 2.48 -0.38 -7.79
CA LEU A 57 1.40 0.24 -8.57
C LEU A 57 1.55 -0.05 -10.07
N ALA A 58 2.77 0.05 -10.60
CA ALA A 58 3.03 -0.29 -12.00
C ALA A 58 2.73 -1.77 -12.32
N GLU A 59 2.98 -2.68 -11.37
CA GLU A 59 2.58 -4.09 -11.52
C GLU A 59 1.06 -4.27 -11.53
N LEU A 60 0.34 -3.56 -10.64
CA LEU A 60 -1.12 -3.60 -10.61
C LEU A 60 -1.73 -3.05 -11.89
N ASP A 61 -1.22 -1.94 -12.40
CA ASP A 61 -1.70 -1.28 -13.64
C ASP A 61 -1.38 -2.10 -14.91
N ALA A 62 -0.46 -3.06 -14.84
CA ALA A 62 -0.07 -3.91 -15.95
C ALA A 62 -0.90 -5.22 -16.07
N ARG A 63 -1.82 -5.48 -15.14
CA ARG A 63 -2.68 -6.67 -15.11
C ARG A 63 -4.01 -6.43 -15.81
#